data_AF-A0A3D5NN15-F1
#
_entry.id   AF-A0A3D5NN15-F1
#
_cell.length_a   1.000
_cell.length_b   1.000
_cell.length_c   1.000
_cell.angle_alpha   90.00
_cell.angle_beta   90.00
_cell.angle_gamma   90.00
#
_symmetry.space_group_name_H-M   'P 1'
#
loop_
_entity.id
_entity.type
_entity.pdbx_description
1 polymer ?
#
loop_
_entity_poly.entity_id
_entity_poly.type
_entity_poly.pdbx_seq_one_letter_code
_entity_poly.pdbx_strand_id
1 'polypeptide(L)' 'MSDCIVIGGGIIGMMSARMLTIAGARVTLLD' A
#
# COMPACT_ATOMS: atom_id res chain seq x y z
N MET A 1 -8.00 -1.30 -11.86
CA MET A 1 -7.24 -0.12 -11.41
C MET A 1 -7.12 -0.21 -9.90
N SER A 2 -5.95 0.10 -9.35
CA SER A 2 -5.72 0.09 -7.90
C SER A 2 -6.39 1.29 -7.27
N ASP A 3 -6.96 1.10 -6.09
CA ASP A 3 -7.65 2.14 -5.33
C ASP A 3 -6.64 3.06 -4.61
N CYS A 4 -5.41 2.58 -4.40
CA CYS A 4 -4.34 3.33 -3.74
C CYS A 4 -2.97 2.96 -4.31
N ILE A 5 -2.10 3.96 -4.47
CA ILE A 5 -0.68 3.76 -4.80
C ILE A 5 0.15 4.24 -3.62
N VAL A 6 1.02 3.38 -3.11
CA VAL A 6 1.99 3.72 -2.05
C VAL A 6 3.37 3.81 -2.69
N ILE A 7 4.05 4.94 -2.50
CA ILE A 7 5.38 5.20 -3.05
C ILE A 7 6.42 5.16 -1.92
N GLY A 8 7.42 4.30 -2.06
CA GLY A 8 8.48 4.00 -1.09
C GLY A 8 8.19 2.74 -0.26
N GLY A 9 9.06 1.73 -0.37
CA GLY A 9 8.98 0.41 0.26
C GLY A 9 9.62 0.32 1.65
N GLY A 10 9.93 1.46 2.28
CA GLY A 10 10.37 1.49 3.68
C GLY A 10 9.30 0.96 4.64
N ILE A 11 9.68 0.79 5.92
CA ILE A 11 8.82 0.19 6.95
C ILE A 11 7.42 0.85 7.02
N ILE A 12 7.36 2.18 6.91
CA ILE A 12 6.11 2.92 6.97
C ILE A 12 5.26 2.68 5.72
N GLY A 13 5.88 2.65 4.54
CA GLY A 13 5.20 2.39 3.27
C GLY A 13 4.57 1.00 3.24
N MET A 14 5.34 -0.02 3.66
CA MET A 14 4.84 -1.39 3.76
C MET A 14 3.74 -1.56 4.82
N MET A 15 3.89 -0.95 6.00
CA MET A 15 2.85 -0.96 7.04
C MET A 15 1.54 -0.33 6.54
N SER A 16 1.66 0.80 5.83
CA SER A 16 0.51 1.52 5.25
C SER A 16 -0.17 0.70 4.16
N ALA A 17 0.61 0.16 3.22
CA ALA A 17 0.08 -0.71 2.16
C ALA A 17 -0.59 -1.96 2.74
N ARG A 18 0.00 -2.57 3.77
CA ARG A 18 -0.57 -3.71 4.48
C ARG A 18 -1.90 -3.35 5.14
N MET A 19 -1.96 -2.25 5.88
CA MET A 19 -3.18 -1.81 6.56
C MET A 19 -4.32 -1.56 5.56
N LEU A 20 -4.02 -0.88 4.45
CA LEU A 20 -4.98 -0.60 3.38
C LEU A 20 -5.45 -1.88 2.66
N THR A 21 -4.54 -2.83 2.44
CA THR A 21 -4.90 -4.13 1.85
C THR A 21 -5.80 -4.94 2.78
N ILE A 22 -5.54 -4.94 4.10
CA ILE A 22 -6.40 -5.60 5.10
C ILE A 22 -7.79 -4.94 5.16
N ALA A 23 -7.87 -3.62 4.98
CA ALA A 23 -9.13 -2.90 4.88
C ALA A 23 -9.90 -3.17 3.56
N GLY A 24 -9.34 -4.00 2.66
CA GLY A 24 -9.96 -4.42 1.42
C GLY A 24 -9.63 -3.55 0.20
N ALA A 25 -8.74 -2.55 0.33
CA ALA A 25 -8.31 -1.74 -0.80
C ALA A 25 -7.33 -2.50 -1.70
N ARG A 26 -7.41 -2.30 -3.02
CA ARG A 26 -6.37 -2.77 -3.93
C ARG A 26 -5.23 -1.77 -3.95
N VAL A 27 -4.11 -2.14 -3.35
CA VAL A 27 -2.93 -1.28 -3.23
C VAL A 27 -1.87 -1.71 -4.25
N THR A 28 -1.29 -0.73 -4.95
CA THR A 28 -0.03 -0.92 -5.68
C THR A 28 1.08 -0.22 -4.93
N LEU A 29 2.07 -0.99 -4.46
CA LEU A 29 3.28 -0.45 -3.87
C LEU A 29 4.35 -0.30 -4.95
N LEU A 30 4.90 0.90 -5.07
CA LEU A 30 6.04 1.22 -5.91
C LEU A 30 7.18 1.59 -4.97
N ASP A 31 8.25 0.80 -4.94
CA ASP A 31 9.47 1.12 -4.22
C ASP A 31 10.44 1.86 -5.16
#